data_AF-A0A554A0D3-F1
#
_entry.id   AF-A0A554A0D3-F1
#
_cell.length_a   1.000
_cell.length_b   1.000
_cell.length_c   1.000
_cell.angle_alpha   90.00
_cell.angle_beta   90.00
_cell.angle_gamma   90.00
#
_symmetry.space_group_name_H-M   'P 1'
#
loop_
_entity.id
_entity.type
_entity.pdbx_description
1 polymer ?
#
loop_
_entity_poly.entity_id
_entity_poly.type
_entity_poly.pdbx_seq_one_letter_code
_entity_poly.pdbx_strand_id
1 'polypeptide(L)'
;MKKRLQLNIKDQQMIIEAMEVIRPKRYSFEQKRFDLILDKVVKGKKDFDSEEMIYITQSLRRHGKFVALCREVENSDSLRKLADRVERARIAHQNMHHPLKKALTAGTVSASQDKTLIG
;
A
#
# COMPACT_ATOMS: atom_id res chain seq x y z
N MET A 1 6.56 1.90 10.25
CA MET A 1 6.92 0.52 9.85
C MET A 1 6.57 0.34 8.39
N LYS A 2 7.36 -0.46 7.64
CA LYS A 2 7.18 -0.67 6.20
C LYS A 2 6.79 -2.12 5.92
N LYS A 3 6.00 -2.31 4.86
CA LYS A 3 5.59 -3.62 4.35
C LYS A 3 6.14 -3.79 2.93
N ARG A 4 6.72 -4.97 2.69
CA ARG A 4 7.16 -5.39 1.36
C ARG A 4 5.95 -5.74 0.48
N LEU A 5 5.83 -5.09 -0.66
CA LEU A 5 4.91 -5.46 -1.74
C LEU A 5 5.58 -6.49 -2.67
N GLN A 6 4.82 -7.52 -3.04
CA GLN A 6 5.25 -8.50 -4.05
C GLN A 6 4.90 -7.95 -5.44
N LEU A 7 5.82 -7.14 -5.99
CA LEU A 7 5.70 -6.52 -7.31
C LEU A 7 6.67 -7.20 -8.29
N ASN A 8 6.16 -7.55 -9.48
CA ASN A 8 7.00 -7.89 -10.64
C ASN A 8 7.35 -6.61 -11.44
N ILE A 9 8.18 -6.76 -12.48
CA ILE A 9 8.63 -5.62 -13.31
C ILE A 9 7.44 -4.92 -13.99
N LYS A 10 6.45 -5.67 -14.46
CA LYS A 10 5.24 -5.12 -15.09
C LYS A 10 4.42 -4.29 -14.09
N ASP A 11 4.24 -4.80 -12.88
CA ASP A 11 3.52 -4.11 -11.80
C ASP A 11 4.23 -2.80 -11.43
N GLN A 12 5.56 -2.82 -11.34
CA GLN A 12 6.37 -1.64 -11.07
C GLN A 12 6.18 -0.59 -12.18
N GLN A 13 6.26 -1.00 -13.45
CA GLN A 13 6.08 -0.10 -14.59
C GLN A 13 4.69 0.55 -14.59
N MET A 14 3.64 -0.24 -14.36
CA MET A 14 2.26 0.28 -14.26
C MET A 14 2.08 1.29 -13.13
N ILE A 15 2.77 1.11 -11.99
CA ILE A 15 2.74 2.07 -10.89
C ILE A 15 3.44 3.37 -11.30
N ILE A 16 4.61 3.28 -11.93
CA ILE A 16 5.36 4.45 -12.40
C ILE A 16 4.50 5.27 -13.36
N GLU A 17 3.95 4.63 -14.40
CA GLU A 17 3.09 5.30 -15.39
C GLU A 17 1.87 5.95 -14.73
N ALA A 18 1.15 5.22 -13.88
CA ALA A 18 -0.01 5.77 -13.19
C ALA A 18 0.35 6.97 -12.32
N MET A 19 1.49 6.94 -11.64
CA MET A 19 1.96 8.04 -10.80
C MET A 19 2.41 9.25 -11.62
N GLU A 20 3.13 9.04 -12.72
CA GLU A 20 3.55 10.12 -13.62
C GLU A 20 2.36 10.85 -14.24
N VAL A 21 1.34 10.11 -14.69
CA VAL A 21 0.13 10.68 -15.30
C VAL A 21 -0.65 11.56 -14.31
N ILE A 22 -0.74 11.15 -13.05
CA ILE A 22 -1.54 11.87 -12.04
C ILE A 22 -0.70 12.82 -11.18
N ARG A 23 0.60 12.98 -11.50
CA ARG A 23 1.54 13.79 -10.73
C ARG A 23 1.01 15.21 -10.56
N PRO A 24 0.93 15.73 -9.32
CA PRO A 24 0.49 17.11 -9.08
C PRO A 24 1.38 18.12 -9.78
N LYS A 25 0.79 19.11 -10.46
CA LYS A 25 1.53 20.16 -11.20
C LYS A 25 1.92 21.38 -10.35
N ARG A 26 1.43 21.49 -9.12
CA ARG A 26 1.72 22.62 -8.22
C ARG A 26 2.71 22.22 -7.14
N TYR A 27 3.66 23.12 -6.86
CA TYR A 27 4.67 22.88 -5.84
C TYR A 27 4.06 22.96 -4.44
N SER A 28 3.89 21.80 -3.81
CA SER A 28 3.37 21.65 -2.46
C SER A 28 4.15 20.60 -1.69
N PHE A 29 4.00 20.58 -0.36
CA PHE A 29 4.57 19.53 0.48
C PHE A 29 4.08 18.13 0.04
N GLU A 30 2.81 18.03 -0.35
CA GLU A 30 2.24 16.79 -0.89
C GLU A 30 2.92 16.37 -2.20
N GLN A 31 3.29 17.30 -3.07
CA GLN A 31 4.03 17.00 -4.30
C GLN A 31 5.42 16.42 -3.99
N LYS A 32 6.16 17.02 -3.04
CA LYS A 32 7.48 16.49 -2.63
C LYS A 32 7.36 15.07 -2.11
N ARG A 33 6.32 14.80 -1.32
CA ARG A 33 6.04 13.46 -0.80
C ARG A 33 5.70 12.49 -1.92
N PHE A 34 4.87 12.90 -2.88
CA PHE A 34 4.52 12.14 -4.06
C PHE A 34 5.76 11.75 -4.87
N ASP A 35 6.63 12.72 -5.14
CA ASP A 35 7.87 12.55 -5.91
C ASP A 35 8.85 11.60 -5.21
N LEU A 36 8.95 11.66 -3.88
CA LEU A 36 9.76 10.72 -3.10
C LEU A 36 9.24 9.28 -3.20
N ILE A 37 7.93 9.08 -3.30
CA ILE A 37 7.33 7.76 -3.47
C ILE A 37 7.62 7.25 -4.89
N LEU A 38 7.42 8.10 -5.89
CA LEU A 38 7.72 7.77 -7.28
C LEU A 38 9.20 7.37 -7.45
N ASP A 39 10.14 8.14 -6.91
CA ASP A 39 11.57 7.83 -6.95
C ASP A 39 11.88 6.46 -6.32
N LYS A 40 11.20 6.09 -5.22
CA LYS A 40 11.35 4.76 -4.60
C LYS A 40 10.90 3.66 -5.55
N VAL A 41 9.75 3.82 -6.20
CA VAL A 41 9.22 2.84 -7.15
C VAL A 41 10.13 2.72 -8.37
N VAL A 42 10.60 3.83 -8.94
CA VAL A 42 11.54 3.86 -10.07
C VAL A 42 12.83 3.12 -9.73
N LYS A 43 13.36 3.30 -8.52
CA LYS A 43 14.53 2.58 -7.99
C LYS A 43 14.26 1.11 -7.64
N GLY A 44 13.06 0.59 -7.92
CA GLY A 44 12.68 -0.80 -7.65
C GLY A 44 12.54 -1.14 -6.17
N LYS A 45 12.37 -0.14 -5.28
CA LYS A 45 12.12 -0.41 -3.87
C LYS A 45 10.75 -1.04 -3.72
N LYS A 46 10.68 -2.05 -2.85
CA LYS A 46 9.45 -2.83 -2.60
C LYS A 46 8.84 -2.60 -1.22
N ASP A 47 9.53 -1.88 -0.35
CA ASP A 47 9.12 -1.66 1.03
C ASP A 47 8.46 -0.28 1.19
N PHE A 48 7.16 -0.29 1.48
CA PHE A 48 6.33 0.92 1.59
C PHE A 48 5.59 0.97 2.92
N ASP A 49 5.41 2.15 3.48
CA ASP A 49 4.48 2.35 4.60
C ASP A 49 3.02 2.48 4.12
N SER A 50 2.08 2.53 5.06
CA SER A 50 0.65 2.59 4.73
C SER A 50 0.25 3.86 4.01
N GLU A 51 0.90 5.00 4.26
CA GLU A 51 0.60 6.26 3.58
C GLU A 51 1.15 6.25 2.15
N GLU A 52 2.37 5.74 1.96
CA GLU A 52 2.95 5.55 0.63
C GLU A 52 2.07 4.63 -0.24
N MET A 53 1.54 3.56 0.34
CA MET A 53 0.59 2.67 -0.35
C MET A 53 -0.72 3.39 -0.74
N ILE A 54 -1.19 4.38 0.04
CA ILE A 54 -2.37 5.17 -0.33
C ILE A 54 -2.11 5.94 -1.63
N TYR A 55 -0.96 6.61 -1.75
CA TYR A 55 -0.60 7.35 -2.96
C TYR A 55 -0.53 6.42 -4.18
N ILE A 56 0.07 5.24 -4.04
CA ILE A 56 0.12 4.24 -5.11
C ILE A 56 -1.29 3.80 -5.53
N THR A 57 -2.13 3.40 -4.57
CA THR A 57 -3.51 2.97 -4.82
C THR A 57 -4.34 4.08 -5.48
N GLN A 58 -4.22 5.32 -5.00
CA GLN A 58 -4.93 6.47 -5.57
C GLN A 58 -4.51 6.75 -7.02
N SER A 59 -3.21 6.65 -7.29
CA SER A 59 -2.65 6.86 -8.64
C SER A 59 -3.19 5.82 -9.62
N LEU A 60 -3.08 4.55 -9.27
CA LEU A 60 -3.58 3.43 -10.07
C LEU A 60 -5.09 3.53 -10.34
N ARG A 61 -5.88 3.89 -9.32
CA ARG A 61 -7.34 4.05 -9.48
C ARG A 61 -7.71 5.23 -10.36
N ARG A 62 -7.03 6.37 -10.22
CA ARG A 62 -7.27 7.56 -11.05
C ARG A 62 -6.86 7.31 -12.49
N HIS A 63 -5.68 6.73 -12.70
CA HIS A 63 -5.21 6.38 -14.03
C HIS A 63 -6.10 5.32 -14.68
N GLY A 64 -6.50 4.27 -13.95
CA GLY A 64 -7.43 3.25 -14.46
C GLY A 64 -8.78 3.84 -14.88
N LYS A 65 -9.32 4.81 -14.12
CA LYS A 65 -10.52 5.56 -14.53
C LYS A 65 -10.31 6.34 -15.83
N PHE A 66 -9.16 7.02 -15.97
CA PHE A 66 -8.83 7.76 -17.18
C PHE A 66 -8.71 6.83 -18.40
N VAL A 67 -8.00 5.72 -18.26
CA VAL A 67 -7.81 4.70 -19.30
C VAL A 67 -9.15 4.06 -19.71
N ALA A 68 -10.06 3.82 -18.75
CA ALA A 68 -11.41 3.34 -19.05
C ALA A 68 -12.21 4.34 -19.91
N LEU A 69 -12.07 5.65 -19.66
CA LEU A 69 -12.71 6.70 -20.48
C LEU A 69 -12.16 6.73 -21.91
N CYS A 70 -10.88 6.38 -22.08
CA CYS A 70 -10.24 6.20 -23.39
C CYS A 70 -10.62 4.89 -24.11
N ARG A 71 -11.57 4.11 -23.56
CA ARG A 71 -12.02 2.80 -24.09
C ARG A 71 -10.98 1.69 -24.08
N GLU A 72 -9.91 1.84 -23.29
CA GLU A 72 -8.90 0.79 -23.10
C GLU A 72 -9.24 -0.08 -21.87
N VAL A 73 -10.29 -0.90 -21.99
CA VAL A 73 -10.89 -1.61 -20.84
C VAL A 73 -9.91 -2.60 -20.18
N GLU A 74 -9.13 -3.35 -20.97
CA GLU A 74 -8.19 -4.35 -20.44
C GLU A 74 -7.07 -3.72 -19.60
N ASN A 75 -6.57 -2.56 -20.03
CA ASN A 75 -5.55 -1.79 -19.32
C ASN A 75 -6.12 -1.21 -18.03
N SER A 76 -7.34 -0.66 -18.08
CA SER A 76 -8.07 -0.20 -16.90
C SER A 76 -8.24 -1.31 -15.86
N ASP A 77 -8.68 -2.49 -16.27
CA ASP A 77 -8.90 -3.62 -15.35
C ASP A 77 -7.60 -4.10 -14.71
N SER A 78 -6.51 -4.11 -15.47
CA SER A 78 -5.19 -4.45 -14.95
C SER A 78 -4.74 -3.45 -13.86
N LEU A 79 -4.93 -2.15 -14.10
CA LEU A 79 -4.64 -1.10 -13.11
C LEU A 79 -5.51 -1.23 -11.85
N ARG A 80 -6.80 -1.54 -12.00
CA ARG A 80 -7.72 -1.76 -10.87
C ARG A 80 -7.33 -2.97 -10.03
N LYS A 81 -7.04 -4.11 -10.67
CA LYS A 81 -6.57 -5.34 -9.99
C LYS A 81 -5.29 -5.10 -9.21
N LEU A 82 -4.34 -4.35 -9.80
CA LEU A 82 -3.10 -3.96 -9.14
C LEU A 82 -3.38 -3.07 -7.92
N ALA A 83 -4.24 -2.05 -8.07
CA ALA A 83 -4.63 -1.17 -6.97
C ALA A 83 -5.24 -1.95 -5.80
N ASP A 84 -6.13 -2.90 -6.07
CA ASP A 84 -6.77 -3.69 -5.03
C ASP A 84 -5.79 -4.62 -4.31
N ARG A 85 -4.76 -5.12 -5.01
CA ARG A 85 -3.69 -5.90 -4.37
C ARG A 85 -2.84 -5.05 -3.43
N VAL A 86 -2.47 -3.83 -3.84
CA VAL A 86 -1.75 -2.89 -2.98
C VAL A 86 -2.61 -2.51 -1.77
N GLU A 87 -3.90 -2.24 -1.98
CA GLU A 87 -4.83 -1.86 -0.92
C GLU A 87 -5.06 -2.99 0.10
N ARG A 88 -5.20 -4.23 -0.36
CA ARG A 88 -5.25 -5.40 0.55
C ARG A 88 -3.98 -5.52 1.39
N ALA A 89 -2.81 -5.29 0.79
CA ALA A 89 -1.54 -5.30 1.53
C ALA A 89 -1.47 -4.17 2.58
N ARG A 90 -1.98 -2.98 2.23
CA ARG A 90 -2.08 -1.82 3.12
C ARG A 90 -2.98 -2.12 4.32
N ILE A 91 -4.19 -2.62 4.08
CA ILE A 91 -5.16 -2.99 5.12
C ILE A 91 -4.59 -4.07 6.03
N ALA A 92 -3.96 -5.10 5.46
CA ALA A 92 -3.31 -6.15 6.24
C ALA A 92 -2.20 -5.57 7.15
N HIS A 93 -1.35 -4.69 6.62
CA HIS A 93 -0.30 -4.02 7.39
C HIS A 93 -0.88 -3.15 8.53
N GLN A 94 -1.91 -2.34 8.25
CA GLN A 94 -2.57 -1.54 9.29
C GLN A 94 -3.20 -2.42 10.36
N ASN A 95 -3.89 -3.49 9.97
CA ASN A 95 -4.52 -4.41 10.90
C ASN A 95 -3.50 -5.11 11.81
N MET A 96 -2.31 -5.47 11.30
CA MET A 96 -1.24 -6.07 12.11
C MET A 96 -0.64 -5.10 13.13
N HIS A 97 -0.67 -3.80 12.86
CA HIS A 97 -0.05 -2.78 13.70
C HIS A 97 -1.07 -1.88 14.42
N HIS A 98 -2.36 -2.21 14.35
CA HIS A 98 -3.41 -1.47 15.01
C HIS A 98 -3.28 -1.57 16.54
N PRO A 99 -3.30 -0.44 17.29
CA PRO A 99 -3.08 -0.43 18.74
C PRO A 99 -3.99 -1.40 19.51
N LEU A 100 -5.26 -1.48 19.13
CA LEU A 100 -6.25 -2.34 19.79
C LEU A 100 -5.94 -3.84 19.67
N LYS A 101 -5.28 -4.30 18.60
CA LYS A 101 -4.90 -5.72 18.47
C LYS A 101 -3.67 -6.08 19.28
N LYS A 102 -2.75 -5.14 19.51
CA LYS A 102 -1.60 -5.36 20.41
C LYS A 102 -2.02 -5.53 21.86
N ALA A 103 -3.07 -4.83 22.30
CA ALA A 103 -3.61 -4.97 23.65
C ALA A 103 -4.26 -6.34 23.90
N LEU A 104 -4.99 -6.89 22.91
CA LEU A 104 -5.64 -8.21 22.99
C LEU A 104 -4.64 -9.37 23.02
N THR A 105 -3.55 -9.31 22.26
CA THR A 105 -2.50 -10.34 22.29
C THR A 105 -1.59 -10.24 23.51
N ALA A 106 -1.37 -9.03 24.06
CA ALA A 106 -0.64 -8.86 25.31
C ALA A 106 -1.44 -9.39 26.53
N GLY A 107 -2.76 -9.26 26.52
CA GLY A 107 -3.63 -9.76 27.61
C GLY A 107 -3.81 -11.28 27.65
N THR A 108 -3.54 -12.01 26.56
CA THR A 108 -3.70 -13.48 26.50
C THR A 108 -2.49 -14.25 27.03
N VAL A 109 -1.32 -13.63 27.12
CA VAL A 109 -0.09 -14.30 27.63
C VAL A 109 -0.05 -14.32 29.17
N SER A 110 -0.75 -13.41 29.86
CA SER A 110 -0.80 -13.40 31.34
C SER A 110 -1.74 -14.43 31.97
N ALA A 111 -2.61 -15.10 31.20
CA ALA A 111 -3.64 -15.99 31.77
C ALA A 111 -3.20 -17.46 31.92
N SER A 112 -1.94 -17.82 31.58
CA SER A 112 -1.52 -19.22 31.47
C SER A 112 -0.40 -19.66 32.41
N GLN A 113 0.00 -18.86 33.41
CA GLN A 113 1.08 -19.22 34.34
C GLN A 113 0.64 -19.58 35.77
N ASP A 114 -0.66 -19.71 36.07
CA ASP A 114 -1.12 -19.78 37.47
C ASP A 114 -1.86 -21.08 37.84
N LYS A 115 -1.36 -22.23 37.40
CA LYS A 115 -1.79 -23.55 37.91
C LYS A 115 -0.66 -24.56 37.99
N THR A 116 0.29 -24.36 38.90
CA THR A 116 1.01 -25.49 39.51
C THR A 116 1.53 -25.09 40.88
N LEU A 117 0.78 -25.43 41.93
CA LEU A 117 1.23 -25.63 43.33
C LEU A 117 -0.03 -25.61 44.18
N ILE A 118 -0.49 -26.78 44.66
CA ILE A 118 -0.77 -27.25 46.03
C ILE A 118 -1.23 -28.71 45.80
N GLY A 119 -0.52 -29.76 46.21
CA GLY A 119 -0.06 -30.05 47.56
C GLY A 119 -1.12 -30.91 48.22
#